data_AF-A0A2V1K443-F1
#
_entry.id   AF-A0A2V1K443-F1
#
_cell.length_a   1.000
_cell.length_b   1.000
_cell.length_c   1.000
_cell.angle_alpha   90.00
_cell.angle_beta   90.00
_cell.angle_gamma   90.00
#
_symmetry.space_group_name_H-M   'P 1'
#
loop_
_entity.id
_entity.type
_entity.pdbx_description
1 polymer ?
#
loop_
_entity_poly.entity_id
_entity_poly.type
_entity_poly.pdbx_seq_one_letter_code
_entity_poly.pdbx_strand_id
1 'polypeptide(L)'
;MSDTIDDFRALNQYHKEQRAAGREAAPEALDAAGVRYTVHNGGAHIIVQHAGKRVDFWPGPGRWRDYKAGKRGYDIESLIDYLKGQGK
;
A
#
# COMPACT_ATOMS: atom_id res chain seq x y z
N MET A 1 -14.53 -36.01 -4.03
CA MET A 1 -14.32 -34.88 -3.10
C MET A 1 -12.87 -34.40 -3.21
N SER A 2 -12.51 -33.83 -4.36
CA SER A 2 -11.15 -33.32 -4.70
C SER A 2 -11.23 -31.92 -5.32
N ASP A 3 -12.33 -31.20 -5.12
CA ASP A 3 -12.52 -29.84 -5.64
C ASP A 3 -12.00 -28.79 -4.65
N THR A 4 -12.27 -29.01 -3.36
CA THR A 4 -12.02 -27.99 -2.32
C THR A 4 -10.54 -27.66 -2.12
N ILE A 5 -9.62 -28.63 -2.26
CA ILE A 5 -8.18 -28.39 -2.00
C ILE A 5 -7.54 -27.57 -3.13
N ASP A 6 -7.95 -27.78 -4.39
CA ASP A 6 -7.44 -27.01 -5.52
C ASP A 6 -7.96 -25.57 -5.49
N ASP A 7 -9.22 -25.36 -5.09
CA ASP A 7 -9.79 -24.03 -4.88
C ASP A 7 -9.00 -23.22 -3.83
N PHE A 8 -8.60 -23.82 -2.70
CA PHE A 8 -7.80 -23.13 -1.69
C PHE A 8 -6.39 -22.76 -2.18
N ARG A 9 -5.80 -23.56 -3.08
CA ARG A 9 -4.48 -23.26 -3.67
C ARG A 9 -4.60 -22.12 -4.67
N ALA A 10 -5.60 -22.17 -5.55
CA ALA A 10 -5.87 -21.12 -6.54
C ALA A 10 -6.18 -19.77 -5.85
N LEU A 11 -7.02 -19.76 -4.82
CA LEU A 11 -7.32 -18.55 -4.03
C LEU A 11 -6.06 -17.98 -3.35
N ASN A 12 -5.20 -18.84 -2.82
CA ASN A 12 -3.95 -18.40 -2.20
C ASN A 12 -2.94 -17.84 -3.21
N GLN A 13 -2.87 -18.40 -4.41
CA GLN A 13 -2.05 -17.87 -5.50
C GLN A 13 -2.59 -16.52 -5.98
N TYR A 14 -3.90 -16.42 -6.23
CA TYR A 14 -4.55 -15.18 -6.61
C TYR A 14 -4.30 -14.05 -5.60
N HIS A 15 -4.45 -14.32 -4.29
CA HIS A 15 -4.14 -13.34 -3.25
C HIS A 15 -2.65 -12.96 -3.19
N LYS A 16 -1.72 -13.85 -3.56
CA LYS A 16 -0.29 -13.52 -3.63
C LYS A 16 0.02 -12.64 -4.84
N GLU A 17 -0.58 -12.94 -5.99
CA GLU A 17 -0.42 -12.18 -7.23
C GLU A 17 -0.96 -10.76 -7.07
N GLN A 18 -2.16 -10.58 -6.51
CA GLN A 18 -2.71 -9.26 -6.22
C GLN A 18 -1.82 -8.44 -5.27
N ARG A 19 -1.24 -9.10 -4.25
CA ARG A 19 -0.28 -8.47 -3.33
C ARG A 19 1.04 -8.12 -3.98
N ALA A 20 1.45 -8.85 -5.02
CA ALA A 20 2.66 -8.54 -5.79
C ALA A 20 2.41 -7.35 -6.73
N ALA A 21 1.28 -7.37 -7.46
CA ALA A 21 0.87 -6.28 -8.33
C ALA A 21 0.73 -4.95 -7.57
N GLY A 22 0.14 -4.97 -6.38
CA GLY A 22 0.05 -3.77 -5.53
C GLY A 22 1.39 -3.20 -5.08
N ARG A 23 2.45 -4.02 -4.97
CA ARG A 23 3.80 -3.57 -4.58
C ARG A 23 4.52 -2.84 -5.70
N GLU A 24 4.24 -3.20 -6.96
CA GLU A 24 4.83 -2.56 -8.13
C GLU A 24 4.09 -1.27 -8.51
N ALA A 25 2.76 -1.27 -8.41
CA ALA A 25 1.94 -0.10 -8.74
C ALA A 25 2.03 1.04 -7.70
N ALA A 26 2.37 0.71 -6.46
CA ALA A 26 2.42 1.70 -5.36
C ALA A 26 3.51 2.78 -5.53
N PRO A 27 4.79 2.42 -5.79
CA PRO A 27 5.83 3.40 -6.12
C PRO A 27 5.46 4.32 -7.29
N GLU A 28 4.90 3.77 -8.37
CA GLU A 28 4.52 4.53 -9.57
C GLU A 28 3.46 5.59 -9.27
N ALA A 29 2.42 5.24 -8.49
CA ALA A 29 1.40 6.20 -8.07
C ALA A 29 1.95 7.27 -7.10
N LEU A 30 2.92 6.94 -6.25
CA LEU A 30 3.59 7.92 -5.39
C LEU A 30 4.48 8.88 -6.18
N ASP A 31 5.19 8.38 -7.19
CA ASP A 31 5.98 9.20 -8.13
C ASP A 31 5.08 10.14 -8.93
N ALA A 32 3.98 9.62 -9.48
CA ALA A 32 2.98 10.43 -10.20
C ALA A 32 2.37 11.52 -9.30
N ALA A 33 2.26 11.27 -8.00
CA ALA A 33 1.80 12.26 -7.01
C ALA A 33 2.88 13.27 -6.60
N GLY A 34 4.13 13.13 -7.04
CA GLY A 34 5.25 13.99 -6.67
C GLY A 34 5.67 13.84 -5.20
N VAL A 35 5.44 12.66 -4.62
CA VAL A 35 5.66 12.39 -3.21
C VAL A 35 6.99 11.66 -3.03
N ARG A 36 7.81 12.10 -2.07
CA ARG A 36 9.06 11.39 -1.75
C ARG A 36 8.75 10.14 -0.93
N TYR A 37 9.40 9.04 -1.27
CA TYR A 37 9.25 7.80 -0.51
C TYR A 37 10.56 7.02 -0.45
N THR A 38 10.64 6.09 0.50
CA THR A 38 11.72 5.12 0.64
C THR A 38 11.11 3.73 0.64
N VAL A 39 11.57 2.88 -0.28
CA VAL A 39 11.12 1.50 -0.38
C VAL A 39 11.98 0.60 0.51
N HIS A 40 11.33 -0.25 1.29
CA HIS A 40 11.96 -1.28 2.11
C HIS A 40 11.41 -2.66 1.74
N ASN A 41 12.20 -3.71 2.01
CA ASN A 41 11.82 -5.11 1.84
C ASN A 41 11.22 -5.43 0.46
N GLY A 42 11.80 -4.88 -0.60
CA GLY A 42 11.35 -5.10 -1.98
C GLY A 42 9.92 -4.64 -2.26
N GLY A 43 9.49 -3.50 -1.70
CA GLY A 43 8.15 -2.95 -1.93
C GLY A 43 7.10 -3.40 -0.91
N ALA A 44 7.42 -4.29 0.03
CA ALA A 44 6.46 -4.73 1.04
C ALA A 44 6.14 -3.63 2.09
N HIS A 45 7.06 -2.69 2.29
CA HIS A 45 6.89 -1.56 3.18
C HIS A 45 7.50 -0.31 2.53
N ILE A 46 6.73 0.77 2.46
CA ILE A 46 7.14 2.03 1.87
C ILE A 46 6.96 3.13 2.91
N ILE A 47 8.02 3.87 3.19
CA ILE A 47 7.96 5.04 4.08
C ILE A 47 7.79 6.26 3.21
N VAL A 48 6.66 6.93 3.36
CA VAL A 48 6.27 8.09 2.57
C VAL A 48 6.53 9.37 3.36
N GLN A 49 7.17 10.35 2.72
CA GLN A 49 7.53 11.64 3.30
C GLN A 49 7.01 12.79 2.44
N HIS A 50 6.06 13.55 2.96
CA HIS A 50 5.47 14.69 2.24
C HIS A 50 5.05 15.79 3.21
N ALA A 51 5.34 17.05 2.89
CA ALA A 51 4.94 18.21 3.69
C ALA A 51 5.20 18.08 5.21
N GLY A 52 6.32 17.48 5.61
CA GLY A 52 6.70 17.26 7.01
C GLY A 52 5.94 16.12 7.72
N LYS A 53 5.08 15.38 7.00
CA LYS A 53 4.45 14.13 7.45
C LYS A 53 5.33 12.95 7.06
N ARG A 54 5.37 11.94 7.93
CA ARG A 54 6.02 10.65 7.67
C ARG A 54 4.99 9.55 7.91
N VAL A 55 4.68 8.80 6.86
CA VAL A 55 3.60 7.82 6.85
C VAL A 55 4.15 6.48 6.39
N ASP A 56 3.88 5.42 7.14
CA ASP A 56 4.24 4.06 6.77
C ASP A 56 3.12 3.47 5.92
N PHE A 57 3.44 2.90 4.76
CA PHE A 57 2.52 2.30 3.82
C PHE A 57 2.91 0.86 3.51
N TRP A 58 1.95 -0.06 3.60
CA TRP A 58 2.08 -1.47 3.29
C TRP A 58 1.25 -1.78 2.05
N PRO A 59 1.85 -1.83 0.85
CA PRO A 59 1.10 -1.97 -0.40
C PRO A 59 0.32 -3.29 -0.51
N GLY A 60 0.87 -4.38 0.03
CA GLY A 60 0.23 -5.69 0.01
C GLY A 60 -1.20 -5.66 0.58
N PRO A 61 -1.39 -5.26 1.86
CA PRO A 61 -2.71 -5.05 2.43
C PRO A 61 -3.32 -3.67 2.15
N GLY A 62 -2.67 -2.81 1.36
CA GLY A 62 -3.08 -1.43 1.11
C GLY A 62 -3.10 -0.51 2.35
N ARG A 63 -2.56 -0.91 3.49
CA ARG A 63 -2.71 -0.15 4.75
C ARG A 63 -1.69 0.98 4.82
N TRP A 64 -2.08 2.15 5.32
CA TRP A 64 -1.14 3.19 5.73
C TRP A 64 -1.39 3.69 7.16
N ARG A 65 -0.35 4.23 7.79
CA ARG A 65 -0.41 4.79 9.15
C ARG A 65 0.55 5.96 9.32
N ASP A 66 0.01 7.08 9.80
CA ASP A 66 0.79 8.20 10.33
C ASP A 66 0.87 8.06 11.86
N TYR A 67 2.06 7.74 12.36
CA TYR A 67 2.30 7.57 13.80
C TYR A 67 2.31 8.89 14.56
N LYS A 68 2.64 10.01 13.90
CA LYS A 68 2.72 11.33 14.53
C LYS A 68 1.34 11.95 14.69
N ALA A 69 0.48 11.80 13.68
CA ALA A 69 -0.88 12.31 13.70
C ALA A 69 -1.92 11.32 14.27
N GLY A 70 -1.52 10.06 14.50
CA GLY A 70 -2.43 8.99 14.93
C GLY A 70 -3.46 8.59 13.87
N LYS A 71 -3.27 9.01 12.61
CA LYS A 71 -4.18 8.70 11.50
C LYS A 71 -3.78 7.40 10.80
N ARG A 72 -4.77 6.72 10.26
CA ARG A 72 -4.60 5.46 9.51
C ARG A 72 -5.68 5.35 8.45
N GLY A 73 -5.40 4.57 7.42
CA GLY A 73 -6.35 4.30 6.36
C GLY A 73 -5.92 3.12 5.50
N TYR A 74 -6.65 2.97 4.40
CA TYR A 74 -6.44 1.92 3.41
C TYR A 74 -6.39 2.53 2.02
N ASP A 75 -5.69 1.85 1.12
CA ASP A 75 -5.45 2.20 -0.27
C ASP A 75 -4.51 3.39 -0.46
N ILE A 76 -3.85 3.40 -1.62
CA ILE A 76 -2.88 4.44 -1.98
C ILE A 76 -3.54 5.79 -2.28
N GLU A 77 -4.77 5.78 -2.79
CA GLU A 77 -5.52 7.00 -3.10
C GLU A 77 -5.80 7.80 -1.82
N SER A 78 -6.35 7.15 -0.78
CA SER A 78 -6.63 7.84 0.49
C SER A 78 -5.35 8.29 1.21
N LEU A 79 -4.22 7.59 1.00
CA LEU A 79 -2.91 8.03 1.45
C LEU A 79 -2.52 9.34 0.73
N ILE A 80 -2.64 9.40 -0.60
CA ILE A 80 -2.32 10.60 -1.39
C ILE A 80 -3.19 11.78 -0.97
N ASP A 81 -4.51 11.57 -0.80
CA ASP A 81 -5.44 12.58 -0.32
C ASP A 81 -5.02 13.11 1.06
N TYR A 82 -4.70 12.21 1.98
CA TYR A 82 -4.23 12.55 3.32
C TYR A 82 -2.92 13.36 3.29
N LEU A 83 -1.97 13.00 2.42
CA LEU A 83 -0.70 13.70 2.27
C LEU A 83 -0.90 15.10 1.72
N LYS A 84 -1.71 15.23 0.66
CA LYS A 84 -2.08 16.51 0.01
C LYS A 84 -2.98 17.39 0.87
N GLY A 85 -3.52 16.87 1.97
CA GLY A 85 -4.44 17.60 2.83
C GLY A 85 -5.82 17.80 2.20
N GLN A 86 -6.14 17.01 1.18
CA GLN A 86 -7.47 16.96 0.59
C GLN A 86 -8.32 16.08 1.50
N GLY A 87 -8.93 16.69 2.51
CA GLY A 87 -9.95 16.02 3.29
C GLY A 87 -11.21 15.86 2.44
N LYS A 88 -11.78 14.65 2.40
CA LYS A 88 -13.17 14.47 1.99
C LYS A 88 -14.10 15.00 3.07
#